data_AF-A0A3D3UBD7-F1
#
_entry.id   AF-A0A3D3UBD7-F1
#
_cell.length_a   1.000
_cell.length_b   1.000
_cell.length_c   1.000
_cell.angle_alpha   90.00
_cell.angle_beta   90.00
_cell.angle_gamma   90.00
#
_symmetry.space_group_name_H-M   'P 1'
#
loop_
_entity.id
_entity.type
_entity.pdbx_description
1 polymer ?
#
loop_
_entity_poly.entity_id
_entity_poly.type
_entity_poly.pdbx_seq_one_letter_code
_entity_poly.pdbx_strand_id
1 'polypeptide(L)'
;MDLVSRKVPMQGGAVIGDFIAEIRETAAACENANRAELQTIGTELARATDAWEAATRWLLERAADAPNDCLAGATPYLELSGLVSGGFFMAKNALAGAAGATVQDEAAVATALFYARNILPGALGLVTPVTAGADALYALDESQLAP
;
A
#
# COMPACT_ATOMS: atom_id res chain seq x y z
N MET A 1 5.91 -4.67 -13.38
CA MET A 1 5.84 -6.11 -13.76
C MET A 1 6.62 -7.00 -12.80
N ASP A 2 7.92 -6.76 -12.56
CA ASP A 2 8.77 -7.57 -11.66
C ASP A 2 8.15 -7.88 -10.29
N LEU A 3 7.61 -6.83 -9.65
CA LEU A 3 6.96 -6.90 -8.35
C LEU A 3 5.81 -7.92 -8.36
N VAL A 4 4.88 -7.79 -9.30
CA VAL A 4 3.69 -8.66 -9.37
C VAL A 4 4.03 -10.07 -9.84
N SER A 5 4.92 -10.24 -10.82
CA SER A 5 5.18 -11.56 -11.40
C SER A 5 6.19 -12.40 -10.62
N ARG A 6 7.11 -11.78 -9.86
CA ARG A 6 8.17 -12.52 -9.14
C ARG A 6 8.17 -12.30 -7.64
N LYS A 7 7.95 -11.08 -7.17
CA LYS A 7 8.08 -10.76 -5.73
C LYS A 7 6.84 -11.10 -4.94
N VAL A 8 5.65 -10.77 -5.44
CA VAL A 8 4.38 -11.08 -4.77
C VAL A 8 4.18 -12.59 -4.58
N PRO A 9 4.37 -13.46 -5.58
CA PRO A 9 4.17 -14.91 -5.41
C PRO A 9 5.31 -15.62 -4.67
N MET A 10 6.37 -14.91 -4.30
CA MET A 10 7.57 -15.51 -3.71
C MET A 10 7.21 -16.23 -2.40
N GLN A 11 7.62 -17.49 -2.30
CA GLN A 11 7.25 -18.37 -1.18
C GLN A 11 5.72 -18.44 -0.96
N GLY A 12 4.93 -18.43 -2.04
CA GLY A 12 3.47 -18.48 -1.96
C GLY A 12 2.85 -17.21 -1.38
N GLY A 13 3.57 -16.08 -1.39
CA GLY A 13 3.10 -14.82 -0.79
C GLY A 13 3.53 -14.60 0.66
N ALA A 14 4.27 -15.53 1.27
CA ALA A 14 4.71 -15.39 2.66
C ALA A 14 5.52 -14.11 2.89
N VAL A 15 6.45 -13.78 1.99
CA VAL A 15 7.35 -12.62 2.17
C VAL A 15 6.61 -11.29 2.15
N ILE A 16 5.61 -11.14 1.28
CA ILE A 16 4.79 -9.91 1.25
C ILE A 16 3.82 -9.88 2.44
N GLY A 17 3.31 -11.05 2.86
CA GLY A 17 2.49 -11.19 4.05
C GLY A 17 3.21 -10.76 5.33
N ASP A 18 4.46 -11.20 5.51
CA ASP A 18 5.30 -10.81 6.65
C ASP A 18 5.52 -9.28 6.68
N PHE A 19 5.74 -8.66 5.52
CA PHE A 19 5.90 -7.21 5.45
C PHE A 19 4.61 -6.46 5.78
N ILE A 20 3.46 -6.93 5.28
CA ILE A 20 2.14 -6.39 5.63
C ILE A 20 1.90 -6.50 7.14
N ALA A 21 2.30 -7.61 7.77
CA ALA A 21 2.19 -7.80 9.22
C ALA A 21 3.02 -6.78 10.01
N GLU A 22 4.27 -6.51 9.62
CA GLU A 22 5.10 -5.48 10.28
C GLU A 22 4.45 -4.08 10.19
N ILE A 23 3.80 -3.78 9.06
CA ILE A 23 3.07 -2.51 8.88
C ILE A 23 1.88 -2.43 9.83
N ARG A 24 1.12 -3.53 9.97
CA ARG A 24 -0.01 -3.62 10.91
C ARG A 24 0.44 -3.44 12.36
N GLU A 25 1.56 -4.03 12.74
CA GLU A 25 2.15 -3.85 14.09
C GLU A 25 2.49 -2.38 14.34
N THR A 26 3.06 -1.69 13.36
CA THR A 26 3.37 -0.25 13.46
C THR A 26 2.11 0.60 13.54
N ALA A 27 1.09 0.29 12.73
CA ALA A 27 -0.21 0.97 12.79
C ALA A 27 -0.83 0.82 14.19
N ALA A 28 -0.83 -0.39 14.76
CA ALA A 28 -1.33 -0.64 16.10
C ALA A 28 -0.50 0.09 17.18
N ALA A 29 0.82 0.18 17.03
CA ALA A 29 1.66 0.96 17.95
C ALA A 29 1.29 2.45 17.93
N CYS A 30 1.01 3.01 16.75
CA CYS A 30 0.50 4.37 16.59
C CYS A 30 -0.88 4.58 17.24
N GLU A 31 -1.82 3.65 17.03
CA GLU A 31 -3.18 3.71 17.62
C GLU A 31 -3.17 3.62 19.15
N ASN A 32 -2.25 2.84 19.71
CA ASN A 32 -2.12 2.69 21.17
C ASN A 32 -1.30 3.81 21.83
N ALA A 33 -0.73 4.73 21.05
CA ALA A 33 0.01 5.85 21.59
C ALA A 33 -0.93 6.86 22.29
N ASN A 34 -0.44 7.50 23.35
CA ASN A 34 -1.18 8.54 24.07
C ASN A 34 -1.02 9.93 23.39
N ARG A 35 -1.23 9.98 22.07
CA ARG A 35 -1.13 11.20 21.25
C ARG A 35 -2.09 11.12 20.06
N ALA A 36 -3.00 12.09 19.94
CA ALA A 36 -4.08 12.06 18.96
C ALA A 36 -3.59 12.03 17.49
N GLU A 37 -2.48 12.69 17.20
CA GLU A 37 -1.86 12.69 15.87
C GLU A 37 -1.36 11.30 15.50
N LEU A 38 -0.71 10.59 16.43
CA LEU A 38 -0.27 9.21 16.22
C LEU A 38 -1.45 8.27 16.04
N GLN A 39 -2.50 8.43 16.84
CA GLN A 39 -3.73 7.64 16.69
C GLN A 39 -4.32 7.79 15.29
N THR A 40 -4.37 9.02 14.78
CA THR A 40 -4.83 9.29 13.41
C THR A 40 -3.92 8.65 12.36
N ILE A 41 -2.59 8.75 12.53
CA ILE A 41 -1.62 8.12 11.63
C ILE A 41 -1.82 6.60 11.60
N GLY A 42 -1.99 5.99 12.76
CA GLY A 42 -2.21 4.55 12.91
C GLY A 42 -3.48 4.08 12.20
N THR A 43 -4.61 4.77 12.41
CA THR A 43 -5.88 4.43 11.76
C THR A 43 -5.82 4.54 10.23
N GLU A 44 -5.25 5.62 9.69
CA GLU A 44 -5.12 5.74 8.23
C GLU A 44 -4.13 4.73 7.64
N LEU A 45 -3.05 4.40 8.37
CA LEU A 45 -2.12 3.34 7.97
C LEU A 45 -2.79 1.96 7.96
N ALA A 46 -3.58 1.63 8.98
CA ALA A 46 -4.32 0.38 9.04
C ALA A 46 -5.28 0.24 7.85
N ARG A 47 -6.06 1.29 7.56
CA ARG A 47 -7.01 1.31 6.43
C ARG A 47 -6.32 1.12 5.08
N ALA A 48 -5.19 1.79 4.87
CA ALA A 48 -4.43 1.64 3.62
C ALA A 48 -3.75 0.26 3.52
N THR A 49 -3.35 -0.32 4.66
CA THR A 49 -2.80 -1.68 4.73
C THR A 49 -3.87 -2.73 4.39
N ASP A 50 -5.11 -2.55 4.85
CA ASP A 50 -6.24 -3.41 4.45
C ASP A 50 -6.45 -3.40 2.93
N ALA A 51 -6.37 -2.22 2.32
CA ALA A 51 -6.46 -2.05 0.87
C ALA A 51 -5.32 -2.79 0.13
N TRP A 52 -4.09 -2.69 0.63
CA TRP A 52 -2.95 -3.40 0.05
C TRP A 52 -3.07 -4.91 0.19
N GLU A 53 -3.47 -5.40 1.35
CA GLU A 53 -3.66 -6.83 1.58
C GLU A 53 -4.74 -7.40 0.65
N ALA A 54 -5.86 -6.69 0.49
CA ALA A 54 -6.92 -7.09 -0.43
C ALA A 54 -6.42 -7.18 -1.89
N ALA A 55 -5.68 -6.18 -2.36
CA ALA A 55 -5.11 -6.18 -3.69
C ALA A 55 -4.06 -7.30 -3.88
N THR A 56 -3.21 -7.52 -2.88
CA THR A 56 -2.18 -8.57 -2.87
C THR A 56 -2.81 -9.95 -2.96
N ARG A 57 -3.85 -10.21 -2.16
CA ARG A 57 -4.58 -11.47 -2.16
C ARG A 57 -5.23 -11.74 -3.52
N TRP A 58 -5.87 -10.74 -4.12
CA TRP A 58 -6.46 -10.89 -5.46
C TRP A 58 -5.42 -11.28 -6.52
N LEU A 59 -4.22 -10.69 -6.48
CA LEU A 59 -3.13 -11.03 -7.39
C LEU A 59 -2.62 -12.46 -7.15
N LEU A 60 -2.46 -12.88 -5.88
CA LEU A 60 -2.01 -14.22 -5.53
C LEU A 60 -3.01 -15.30 -6.00
N GLU A 61 -4.31 -15.05 -5.85
CA GLU A 61 -5.38 -15.94 -6.31
C GLU A 61 -5.38 -16.15 -7.84
N ARG A 62 -4.85 -15.19 -8.60
CA ARG A 62 -4.85 -15.20 -10.09
C ARG A 62 -3.49 -15.50 -10.71
N ALA A 63 -2.41 -15.47 -9.94
CA ALA A 63 -1.05 -15.54 -10.47
C ALA A 63 -0.78 -16.79 -11.34
N ALA A 64 -1.42 -17.92 -11.03
CA ALA A 64 -1.27 -19.17 -11.78
C ALA A 64 -2.16 -19.25 -13.03
N ASP A 65 -3.42 -18.81 -12.91
CA ASP A 65 -4.45 -19.09 -13.92
C ASP A 65 -4.72 -17.91 -14.86
N ALA A 66 -4.47 -16.68 -14.41
CA ALA A 66 -4.75 -15.45 -15.16
C ALA A 66 -3.59 -14.44 -15.05
N PRO A 67 -2.38 -14.77 -15.55
CA PRO A 67 -1.22 -13.88 -15.42
C PRO A 67 -1.40 -12.52 -16.11
N ASN A 68 -2.19 -12.45 -17.19
CA ASN A 68 -2.49 -11.18 -17.86
C ASN A 68 -3.32 -10.24 -17.00
N ASP A 69 -4.27 -10.76 -16.21
CA ASP A 69 -5.05 -9.97 -15.25
C ASP A 69 -4.13 -9.33 -14.21
N CYS A 70 -3.17 -10.11 -13.69
CA CYS A 70 -2.18 -9.60 -12.75
C CYS A 70 -1.27 -8.52 -13.39
N LEU A 71 -0.86 -8.72 -14.65
CA LEU A 71 0.00 -7.77 -15.35
C LEU A 71 -0.72 -6.46 -15.69
N ALA A 72 -2.02 -6.51 -16.00
CA ALA A 72 -2.85 -5.31 -16.22
C ALA A 72 -2.90 -4.41 -14.97
N GLY A 73 -2.96 -5.01 -13.77
CA GLY A 73 -2.94 -4.31 -12.49
C GLY A 73 -1.55 -3.94 -11.95
N ALA A 74 -0.46 -4.22 -12.69
CA ALA A 74 0.89 -4.17 -12.10
C ALA A 74 1.38 -2.77 -11.71
N THR A 75 1.05 -1.74 -12.50
CA THR A 75 1.41 -0.35 -12.22
C THR A 75 0.62 0.22 -11.03
N PRO A 76 -0.72 0.14 -10.98
CA PRO A 76 -1.46 0.62 -9.81
C PRO A 76 -1.10 -0.15 -8.54
N TYR A 77 -0.74 -1.43 -8.64
CA TYR A 77 -0.27 -2.20 -7.48
C TYR A 77 1.08 -1.68 -6.95
N LEU A 78 2.01 -1.35 -7.85
CA LEU A 78 3.29 -0.75 -7.49
C LEU A 78 3.08 0.59 -6.77
N GLU A 79 2.20 1.44 -7.29
CA GLU A 79 1.88 2.73 -6.67
C GLU A 79 1.23 2.55 -5.29
N LEU A 80 0.26 1.65 -5.18
CA LEU A 80 -0.39 1.31 -3.92
C LEU A 80 0.64 0.85 -2.88
N SER A 81 1.51 -0.09 -3.26
CA SER A 81 2.57 -0.58 -2.37
C SER A 81 3.53 0.52 -1.93
N GLY A 82 3.84 1.47 -2.82
CA GLY A 82 4.70 2.62 -2.53
C GLY A 82 4.06 3.58 -1.52
N LEU A 83 2.77 3.87 -1.68
CA LEU A 83 2.02 4.72 -0.75
C LEU A 83 1.97 4.12 0.66
N VAL A 84 1.63 2.84 0.77
CA VAL A 84 1.54 2.18 2.09
C VAL A 84 2.92 2.04 2.73
N SER A 85 3.94 1.66 1.96
CA SER A 85 5.33 1.59 2.46
C SER A 85 5.85 2.97 2.89
N GLY A 86 5.49 4.03 2.18
CA GLY A 86 5.80 5.41 2.58
C GLY A 86 5.13 5.77 3.90
N GLY A 87 3.83 5.48 4.04
CA GLY A 87 3.08 5.68 5.28
C GLY A 87 3.67 4.92 6.47
N PHE A 88 4.13 3.69 6.25
CA PHE A 88 4.80 2.87 7.25
C PHE A 88 6.07 3.52 7.81
N PHE A 89 6.99 3.97 6.95
CA PHE A 89 8.22 4.61 7.43
C PHE A 89 7.95 5.99 8.06
N MET A 90 6.94 6.73 7.58
CA MET A 90 6.49 7.97 8.22
C MET A 90 5.96 7.70 9.63
N ALA A 91 5.15 6.65 9.82
CA ALA A 91 4.63 6.24 11.12
C ALA A 91 5.75 5.82 12.10
N LYS A 92 6.73 5.02 11.63
CA LYS A 92 7.92 4.67 12.44
C LYS A 92 8.69 5.90 12.89
N ASN A 93 8.90 6.86 11.99
CA ASN A 93 9.58 8.11 12.31
C ASN A 93 8.78 8.96 13.31
N ALA A 94 7.46 9.03 13.16
CA ALA A 94 6.59 9.74 14.10
C ALA A 94 6.58 9.11 15.50
N LEU A 95 6.58 7.77 15.60
CA LEU A 95 6.70 7.06 16.87
C LEU A 95 8.03 7.35 17.57
N ALA A 96 9.13 7.36 16.81
CA ALA A 96 10.45 7.73 17.35
C ALA A 96 10.48 9.19 17.81
N GLY A 97 9.95 10.12 17.00
CA GLY A 97 9.86 11.54 17.34
C GLY A 97 8.98 11.79 18.57
N ALA A 98 7.88 11.08 18.73
CA ALA A 98 7.00 11.24 19.89
C ALA A 98 7.65 10.84 21.24
N ALA A 99 8.76 10.09 21.23
CA ALA A 99 9.56 9.81 22.42
C ALA A 99 10.59 10.92 22.72
N GLY A 100 10.83 11.80 21.76
CA GLY A 100 11.73 12.96 21.87
C GLY A 100 11.01 14.25 22.30
N ALA A 101 11.74 15.37 22.23
CA ALA A 101 11.23 16.69 22.62
C ALA A 101 11.90 17.84 21.84
N THR A 102 12.49 17.54 20.69
CA THR A 102 13.14 18.53 19.82
C THR A 102 12.19 19.08 18.77
N VAL A 103 12.56 20.19 18.12
CA VAL A 103 11.79 20.74 16.99
C VAL A 103 11.72 19.75 15.83
N GLN A 104 12.79 18.98 15.63
CA GLN A 104 12.89 17.94 14.60
C GLN A 104 11.94 16.77 14.88
N ASP A 105 11.77 16.40 16.15
CA ASP A 105 10.86 15.35 16.58
C ASP A 105 9.40 15.71 16.30
N GLU A 106 9.00 16.94 16.64
CA GLU A 106 7.66 17.46 16.35
C GLU A 106 7.40 17.60 14.84
N ALA A 107 8.42 18.00 14.08
CA ALA A 107 8.33 18.04 12.62
C ALA A 107 8.12 16.64 12.00
N ALA A 108 8.67 15.58 12.59
CA ALA A 108 8.46 14.21 12.15
C ALA A 108 6.98 13.79 12.31
N VAL A 109 6.38 14.09 13.48
CA VAL A 109 4.96 13.78 13.73
C VAL A 109 4.05 14.58 12.80
N ALA A 110 4.30 15.88 12.64
CA ALA A 110 3.50 16.73 11.77
C ALA A 110 3.57 16.29 10.29
N THR A 111 4.77 15.90 9.82
CA THR A 111 4.97 15.41 8.44
C THR A 111 4.24 14.09 8.21
N ALA A 112 4.35 13.16 9.16
CA ALA A 112 3.64 11.87 9.07
C ALA A 112 2.12 12.06 9.09
N LEU A 113 1.61 12.97 9.92
CA LEU A 113 0.18 13.27 9.97
C LEU A 113 -0.32 13.85 8.64
N PHE A 114 0.45 14.75 8.02
CA PHE A 114 0.12 15.26 6.69
C PHE A 114 0.06 14.12 5.66
N TYR A 115 1.07 13.25 5.64
CA TYR A 115 1.12 12.10 4.73
C TYR A 115 -0.10 11.19 4.93
N ALA A 116 -0.39 10.82 6.17
CA ALA A 116 -1.51 9.96 6.54
C ALA A 116 -2.87 10.53 6.10
N ARG A 117 -3.07 11.85 6.19
CA ARG A 117 -4.34 12.50 5.85
C ARG A 117 -4.51 12.89 4.38
N ASN A 118 -3.42 13.22 3.69
CA ASN A 118 -3.51 13.86 2.37
C ASN A 118 -2.97 13.00 1.24
N ILE A 119 -2.02 12.11 1.52
CA ILE A 119 -1.32 11.33 0.49
C ILE A 119 -1.76 9.87 0.55
N LEU A 120 -1.67 9.26 1.74
CA LEU A 120 -1.98 7.86 1.97
C LEU A 120 -3.41 7.43 1.56
N PRO A 121 -4.46 8.26 1.70
CA PRO A 121 -5.81 7.87 1.28
C PRO A 121 -5.93 7.54 -0.21
N GLY A 122 -5.01 8.03 -1.04
CA GLY A 122 -4.93 7.65 -2.46
C GLY A 122 -4.77 6.15 -2.68
N ALA A 123 -4.17 5.42 -1.73
CA ALA A 123 -3.99 3.97 -1.80
C ALA A 123 -5.32 3.21 -1.92
N LEU A 124 -6.40 3.71 -1.29
CA LEU A 124 -7.71 3.08 -1.33
C LEU A 124 -8.30 3.08 -2.75
N GLY A 125 -8.07 4.16 -3.50
CA GLY A 125 -8.53 4.30 -4.88
C GLY A 125 -7.81 3.39 -5.87
N LEU A 126 -6.66 2.83 -5.49
CA LEU A 126 -5.84 1.98 -6.35
C LEU A 126 -6.23 0.50 -6.29
N VAL A 127 -7.08 0.07 -5.36
CA VAL A 127 -7.54 -1.33 -5.31
C VAL A 127 -8.31 -1.69 -6.58
N THR A 128 -9.31 -0.89 -6.94
CA THR A 128 -10.14 -1.11 -8.13
C THR A 128 -9.34 -1.30 -9.42
N PRO A 129 -8.39 -0.40 -9.79
CA PRO A 129 -7.59 -0.61 -10.99
C PRO A 129 -6.60 -1.78 -10.90
N VAL A 130 -6.19 -2.22 -9.69
CA VAL A 130 -5.42 -3.48 -9.55
C VAL A 130 -6.28 -4.70 -9.87
N THR A 131 -7.54 -4.69 -9.42
CA THR A 131 -8.42 -5.85 -9.48
C THR A 131 -9.37 -5.88 -10.68
N ALA A 132 -9.18 -4.97 -11.65
CA ALA A 132 -10.07 -4.82 -12.80
C ALA A 132 -9.91 -5.93 -13.86
N GLY A 133 -8.78 -6.65 -13.85
CA GLY A 133 -8.45 -7.66 -14.88
C GLY A 133 -8.01 -7.04 -16.22
N ALA A 134 -7.73 -7.90 -17.20
CA ALA A 134 -7.17 -7.47 -18.48
C ALA A 134 -8.21 -7.23 -19.58
N ASP A 135 -9.49 -7.53 -19.35
CA ASP A 135 -10.55 -7.49 -20.37
C ASP A 135 -10.60 -6.16 -21.12
N ALA A 136 -10.57 -5.03 -20.40
CA ALA A 136 -10.61 -3.70 -21.00
C ALA A 136 -9.34 -3.36 -21.80
N LEU A 137 -8.18 -3.92 -21.42
CA LEU A 137 -6.92 -3.73 -22.15
C LEU A 137 -6.95 -4.44 -23.51
N TYR A 138 -7.66 -5.56 -23.60
CA TYR A 138 -7.79 -6.36 -24.82
C TYR A 138 -9.12 -6.13 -25.57
N ALA A 139 -9.88 -5.10 -25.20
CA ALA A 139 -11.18 -4.81 -25.82
C ALA A 139 -11.06 -4.19 -27.23
N LEU A 140 -9.90 -3.65 -27.58
CA LEU A 140 -9.62 -3.06 -28.88
C LEU A 140 -8.63 -3.94 -29.65
N ASP A 141 -8.90 -4.14 -30.94
CA ASP A 141 -7.94 -4.74 -31.86
C ASP A 141 -6.99 -3.70 -32.46
N GLU A 142 -5.92 -4.17 -33.11
CA GLU A 142 -4.91 -3.31 -33.73
C GLU A 142 -5.50 -2.37 -34.80
N SER A 143 -6.53 -2.81 -35.52
CA SER A 143 -7.17 -2.00 -36.57
C SER A 143 -7.97 -0.82 -36.01
N GLN A 144 -8.41 -0.92 -34.75
CA GLN A 144 -9.12 0.13 -34.03
C GLN A 144 -8.17 1.12 -33.31
N LEU A 145 -6.88 0.80 -33.22
CA LEU A 145 -5.85 1.66 -32.61
C LEU A 145 -5.14 2.57 -33.61
N ALA A 146 -5.30 2.33 -34.92
CA ALA A 146 -4.76 3.19 -35.96
C ALA A 146 -5.67 4.43 -36.17
N PRO A 147 -5.10 5.65 -36.29
CA PRO A 147 -5.85 6.89 -36.53
C PRO A 147 -6.45 6.98 -37.94
#